data_AF-A0A975DPK6-F1
#
_entry.id   AF-A0A975DPK6-F1
#
_cell.length_a   1.000
_cell.length_b   1.000
_cell.length_c   1.000
_cell.angle_alpha   90.00
_cell.angle_beta   90.00
_cell.angle_gamma   90.00
#
_symmetry.space_group_name_H-M   'P 1'
#
loop_
_entity.id
_entity.type
_entity.pdbx_description
1 polymer ?
#
loop_
_entity_poly.entity_id
_entity_poly.type
_entity_poly.pdbx_seq_one_letter_code
_entity_poly.pdbx_strand_id
1 'polypeptide(L)'
;MKLHIGLSLGLLSAVWAAPASAYVASPTVTTCIRNDVATVISSGKSEDVGTRFQIRPSTKDMKADCALEERPGDVVIGNGPMDALSYIRLTRNVLILDAGTGPDRALVIYQVPEGKELFSGGYSIQGQCDPTSGCETDDFSTDEKGLTFWREIAEKPTAKNCPGYAKFMKATGSAAIEEKSLFSFATLKVEPLKGRRCVQQQ
;
A
#
# COMPACT_ATOMS: atom_id res chain seq x y z
N MET A 1 -5.12 89.64 2.03
CA MET A 1 -4.25 88.97 1.04
C MET A 1 -2.89 88.69 1.66
N LYS A 2 -2.63 87.44 2.07
CA LYS A 2 -1.30 86.88 2.30
C LYS A 2 -1.44 85.35 2.28
N LEU A 3 -0.78 84.76 1.29
CA LEU A 3 -0.74 83.35 0.95
C LEU A 3 0.42 82.72 1.71
N HIS A 4 0.23 81.60 2.41
CA HIS A 4 1.33 80.71 2.79
C HIS A 4 1.00 79.26 2.46
N ILE A 5 1.91 78.72 1.65
CA ILE A 5 1.97 77.40 1.06
C ILE A 5 2.46 76.42 2.13
N GLY A 6 1.68 75.39 2.42
CA GLY A 6 2.11 74.23 3.20
C GLY A 6 2.27 73.04 2.27
N LEU A 7 3.52 72.66 1.99
CA LEU A 7 3.88 71.48 1.19
C LEU A 7 4.17 70.33 2.17
N SER A 8 3.24 69.39 2.32
CA SER A 8 3.44 68.16 3.10
C SER A 8 3.78 67.00 2.17
N LEU A 9 5.03 66.51 2.26
CA LEU A 9 5.49 65.26 1.63
C LEU A 9 4.75 64.07 2.26
N GLY A 10 3.92 63.39 1.48
CA GLY A 10 3.38 62.07 1.82
C GLY A 10 4.35 60.98 1.34
N LEU A 11 4.99 60.28 2.27
CA LEU A 11 5.73 59.05 2.00
C LEU A 11 4.75 57.91 1.69
N LEU A 12 4.70 57.47 0.44
CA LEU A 12 4.02 56.26 -0.01
C LEU A 12 4.90 55.04 0.31
N SER A 13 4.62 54.33 1.39
CA SER A 13 5.17 53.00 1.64
C SER A 13 4.52 51.99 0.68
N ALA A 14 5.24 51.59 -0.36
CA ALA A 14 4.84 50.49 -1.22
C ALA A 14 4.98 49.16 -0.47
N VAL A 15 3.86 48.60 -0.01
CA VAL A 15 3.77 47.22 0.47
C VAL A 15 3.91 46.32 -0.77
N TRP A 16 5.08 45.71 -0.95
CA TRP A 16 5.25 44.61 -1.90
C TRP A 16 4.51 43.38 -1.35
N ALA A 17 3.29 43.16 -1.82
CA ALA A 17 2.63 41.88 -1.68
C ALA A 17 3.40 40.85 -2.53
N ALA A 18 4.20 40.01 -1.86
CA ALA A 18 4.77 38.85 -2.53
C ALA A 18 3.62 37.99 -3.07
N PRO A 19 3.67 37.56 -4.35
CA PRO A 19 2.64 36.69 -4.88
C PRO A 19 2.64 35.38 -4.09
N ALA A 20 1.49 35.03 -3.51
CA ALA A 20 1.28 33.72 -2.92
C ALA A 20 1.52 32.69 -4.02
N SER A 21 2.58 31.89 -3.87
CA SER A 21 2.85 30.77 -4.75
C SER A 21 1.67 29.81 -4.60
N ALA A 22 0.80 29.76 -5.61
CA ALA A 22 -0.27 28.79 -5.67
C ALA A 22 0.39 27.42 -5.80
N TYR A 23 0.39 26.66 -4.71
CA TYR A 23 0.80 25.26 -4.73
C TYR A 23 -0.17 24.53 -5.65
N VAL A 24 0.30 24.15 -6.84
CA VAL A 24 -0.49 23.31 -7.74
C VAL A 24 -0.54 21.94 -7.10
N ALA A 25 -1.73 21.53 -6.63
CA ALA A 25 -1.92 20.20 -6.07
C ALA A 25 -1.57 19.16 -7.15
N SER A 26 -0.68 18.22 -6.81
CA SER A 26 -0.27 17.15 -7.72
C SER A 26 -1.49 16.32 -8.18
N PRO A 27 -1.50 15.85 -9.43
CA PRO A 27 -2.63 15.08 -9.96
C PRO A 27 -2.84 13.82 -9.12
N THR A 28 -4.08 13.60 -8.70
CA THR A 28 -4.48 12.36 -8.00
C THR A 28 -4.77 11.29 -9.03
N VAL A 29 -3.97 10.22 -9.04
CA VAL A 29 -4.27 9.04 -9.86
C VAL A 29 -5.34 8.23 -9.14
N THR A 30 -6.45 7.96 -9.84
CA THR A 30 -7.58 7.22 -9.29
C THR A 30 -7.84 5.98 -10.12
N THR A 31 -7.97 4.81 -9.48
CA THR A 31 -8.48 3.59 -10.12
C THR A 31 -9.68 3.07 -9.33
N CYS A 32 -10.71 2.59 -10.03
CA CYS A 32 -11.86 1.91 -9.43
C CYS A 32 -11.85 0.45 -9.84
N ILE A 33 -11.82 -0.44 -8.86
CA ILE A 33 -11.75 -1.90 -9.03
C ILE A 33 -12.95 -2.49 -8.30
N ARG A 34 -13.71 -3.38 -8.94
CA ARG A 34 -14.95 -3.92 -8.35
C ARG A 34 -15.18 -5.38 -8.67
N ASN A 35 -15.97 -6.03 -7.82
CA ASN A 35 -16.60 -7.31 -8.10
C ASN A 35 -18.05 -7.31 -7.56
N ASP A 36 -18.61 -8.48 -7.28
CA ASP A 36 -20.00 -8.63 -6.82
C ASP A 36 -20.17 -8.25 -5.34
N VAL A 37 -19.07 -8.21 -4.58
CA VAL A 37 -19.05 -8.01 -3.12
C VAL A 37 -18.62 -6.59 -2.77
N ALA A 38 -17.53 -6.11 -3.35
CA ALA A 38 -16.90 -4.86 -2.96
C ALA A 38 -16.38 -4.05 -4.14
N THR A 39 -16.43 -2.73 -3.96
CA THR A 39 -15.78 -1.73 -4.80
C THR A 39 -14.65 -1.11 -4.00
N VAL A 40 -13.47 -1.08 -4.62
CA VAL A 40 -12.23 -0.53 -4.08
C VAL A 40 -11.80 0.60 -4.99
N ILE A 41 -11.76 1.81 -4.45
CA ILE A 41 -11.26 3.01 -5.10
C ILE A 41 -9.87 3.27 -4.54
N SER A 42 -8.85 3.15 -5.39
CA SER A 42 -7.50 3.57 -5.05
C SER A 42 -7.29 5.01 -5.48
N SER A 43 -6.73 5.82 -4.59
CA SER A 43 -6.32 7.19 -4.85
C SER A 43 -4.91 7.41 -4.31
N GLY A 44 -3.97 7.75 -5.18
CA GLY A 44 -2.60 8.13 -4.79
C GLY A 44 -2.25 9.50 -5.38
N LYS A 45 -1.43 10.28 -4.68
CA LYS A 45 -0.78 11.43 -5.30
C LYS A 45 0.44 10.94 -6.05
N SER A 46 0.75 11.54 -7.19
CA SER A 46 1.90 11.16 -8.03
C SER A 46 3.26 11.21 -7.31
N GLU A 47 3.35 11.85 -6.15
CA GLU A 47 4.58 12.04 -5.37
C GLU A 47 4.53 11.38 -3.98
N ASP A 48 3.40 10.75 -3.60
CA ASP A 48 3.27 10.05 -2.31
C ASP A 48 3.67 8.58 -2.46
N VAL A 49 4.34 8.00 -1.46
CA VAL A 49 4.86 6.62 -1.47
C VAL A 49 3.80 5.54 -1.24
N GLY A 50 2.51 5.90 -1.27
CA GLY A 50 1.43 5.03 -0.85
C GLY A 50 0.08 5.38 -1.47
N THR A 51 -0.80 4.38 -1.49
CA THR A 51 -2.15 4.49 -2.04
C THR A 51 -3.18 4.46 -0.92
N ARG A 52 -4.08 5.45 -0.91
CA ARG A 52 -5.30 5.40 -0.09
C ARG A 52 -6.32 4.53 -0.78
N PHE A 53 -6.93 3.61 -0.04
CA PHE A 53 -7.99 2.73 -0.53
C PHE A 53 -9.30 3.05 0.19
N GLN A 54 -10.30 3.41 -0.58
CA GLN A 54 -11.68 3.58 -0.11
C GLN A 54 -12.51 2.39 -0.58
N ILE A 55 -13.12 1.70 0.36
CA ILE A 55 -13.76 0.39 0.16
C ILE A 55 -15.22 0.51 0.56
N ARG A 56 -16.11 -0.05 -0.27
CA ARG A 56 -17.55 -0.07 -0.01
C ARG A 56 -18.20 -1.31 -0.60
N PRO A 57 -19.40 -1.71 -0.14
CA PRO A 57 -20.19 -2.73 -0.80
C PRO A 57 -20.47 -2.35 -2.27
N SER A 58 -20.38 -3.31 -3.18
CA SER A 58 -20.77 -3.07 -4.57
C SER A 58 -22.30 -3.04 -4.73
N THR A 59 -22.77 -2.20 -5.65
CA THR A 59 -24.17 -2.09 -6.04
C THR A 59 -24.32 -2.39 -7.53
N LYS A 60 -25.57 -2.35 -8.03
CA LYS A 60 -25.83 -2.44 -9.48
C LYS A 60 -25.44 -1.17 -10.24
N ASP A 61 -25.22 -0.05 -9.55
CA ASP A 61 -24.85 1.22 -10.16
C ASP A 61 -23.34 1.43 -10.10
N MET A 62 -22.66 1.10 -11.21
CA MET A 62 -21.21 1.26 -11.32
C MET A 62 -20.75 2.71 -11.22
N LYS A 63 -21.55 3.65 -11.73
CA LYS A 63 -21.18 5.07 -11.68
C LYS A 63 -21.22 5.56 -10.23
N ALA A 64 -22.25 5.15 -9.49
CA ALA A 64 -22.32 5.43 -8.07
C ALA A 64 -21.16 4.75 -7.32
N ASP A 65 -20.90 3.47 -7.56
CA ASP A 65 -19.86 2.75 -6.83
C ASP A 65 -18.47 3.37 -6.96
N CYS A 66 -18.11 3.84 -8.16
CA CYS A 66 -16.81 4.45 -8.45
C CYS A 66 -16.73 5.96 -8.14
N ALA A 67 -17.75 6.55 -7.53
CA ALA A 67 -17.70 7.94 -7.12
C ALA A 67 -16.67 8.16 -5.99
N LEU A 68 -15.81 9.16 -6.15
CA LEU A 68 -14.73 9.49 -5.22
C LEU A 68 -15.19 10.06 -3.87
N GLU A 69 -16.43 10.51 -3.78
CA GLU A 69 -16.99 11.03 -2.52
C GLU A 69 -17.06 9.92 -1.47
N GLU A 70 -16.56 10.20 -0.27
CA GLU A 70 -16.69 9.32 0.88
C GLU A 70 -18.12 9.31 1.40
N ARG A 71 -18.63 8.10 1.66
CA ARG A 71 -20.00 7.87 2.12
C ARG A 71 -20.00 7.33 3.54
N PRO A 72 -21.09 7.56 4.29
CA PRO A 72 -21.33 6.81 5.52
C PRO A 72 -21.24 5.30 5.27
N GLY A 73 -20.37 4.63 6.01
CA GLY A 73 -20.15 3.18 5.90
C GLY A 73 -19.04 2.76 4.94
N ASP A 74 -18.41 3.70 4.22
CA ASP A 74 -17.15 3.40 3.55
C ASP A 74 -16.06 3.08 4.58
N VAL A 75 -15.17 2.18 4.21
CA VAL A 75 -13.94 1.88 4.93
C VAL A 75 -12.78 2.54 4.20
N VAL A 76 -11.88 3.18 4.95
CA VAL A 76 -10.66 3.78 4.39
C VAL A 76 -9.43 3.10 4.98
N ILE A 77 -8.54 2.64 4.11
CA ILE A 77 -7.24 2.04 4.43
C ILE A 77 -6.15 2.87 3.76
N GLY A 78 -4.96 2.97 4.37
CA GLY A 78 -3.82 3.67 3.75
C GLY A 78 -3.90 5.19 3.87
N ASN A 79 -4.38 5.70 5.01
CA ASN A 79 -4.53 7.14 5.25
C ASN A 79 -3.41 7.71 6.15
N GLY A 80 -2.48 6.87 6.60
CA GLY A 80 -1.32 7.27 7.37
C GLY A 80 -0.18 7.80 6.47
N PRO A 81 0.63 8.76 6.95
CA PRO A 81 1.75 9.32 6.19
C PRO A 81 2.87 8.31 5.88
N MET A 82 2.83 7.13 6.49
CA MET A 82 3.78 6.04 6.31
C MET A 82 3.17 4.83 5.60
N ASP A 83 1.90 4.92 5.19
CA ASP A 83 1.17 3.78 4.62
C ASP A 83 1.53 3.61 3.14
N ALA A 84 2.65 2.95 2.89
CA ALA A 84 3.09 2.57 1.54
C ALA A 84 2.30 1.37 1.01
N LEU A 85 0.99 1.52 0.80
CA LEU A 85 0.16 0.44 0.29
C LEU A 85 0.09 0.45 -1.24
N SER A 86 0.24 -0.74 -1.83
CA SER A 86 0.15 -1.00 -3.26
C SER A 86 -0.86 -2.11 -3.55
N TYR A 87 -1.71 -1.90 -4.56
CA TYR A 87 -2.70 -2.89 -4.96
C TYR A 87 -2.02 -4.11 -5.58
N ILE A 88 -2.40 -5.32 -5.14
CA ILE A 88 -2.09 -6.56 -5.85
C ILE A 88 -3.36 -7.10 -6.51
N ARG A 89 -4.41 -7.37 -5.71
CA ARG A 89 -5.60 -8.07 -6.22
C ARG A 89 -6.84 -7.85 -5.34
N LEU A 90 -7.99 -7.69 -5.98
CA LEU A 90 -9.32 -7.87 -5.40
C LEU A 90 -9.91 -9.17 -5.93
N THR A 91 -10.21 -10.13 -5.05
CA THR A 91 -10.83 -11.40 -5.44
C THR A 91 -11.81 -11.85 -4.36
N ARG A 92 -13.00 -12.32 -4.77
CA ARG A 92 -14.08 -12.68 -3.84
C ARG A 92 -14.33 -11.54 -2.83
N ASN A 93 -14.25 -11.83 -1.53
CA ASN A 93 -14.38 -10.87 -0.44
C ASN A 93 -13.02 -10.50 0.18
N VAL A 94 -11.91 -10.60 -0.55
CA VAL A 94 -10.58 -10.25 -0.06
C VAL A 94 -9.84 -9.26 -0.95
N LEU A 95 -9.23 -8.27 -0.30
CA LEU A 95 -8.31 -7.31 -0.90
C LEU A 95 -6.89 -7.64 -0.45
N ILE A 96 -6.02 -7.91 -1.42
CA ILE A 96 -4.62 -8.27 -1.22
C ILE A 96 -3.78 -7.07 -1.63
N LEU A 97 -2.97 -6.59 -0.69
CA LEU A 97 -2.10 -5.42 -0.83
C LEU A 97 -0.67 -5.79 -0.47
N ASP A 98 0.27 -5.10 -1.09
CA ASP A 98 1.64 -5.01 -0.62
C ASP A 98 1.80 -3.75 0.22
N ALA A 99 2.53 -3.83 1.33
CA ALA A 99 2.77 -2.74 2.25
C ALA A 99 4.28 -2.52 2.46
N GLY A 100 4.77 -1.34 2.06
CA GLY A 100 6.15 -0.93 2.19
C GLY A 100 6.81 -0.60 0.85
N THR A 101 7.90 0.18 0.88
CA THR A 101 8.71 0.52 -0.30
C THR A 101 10.14 -0.02 -0.23
N GLY A 102 10.46 -0.78 0.81
CA GLY A 102 11.81 -1.27 1.12
C GLY A 102 11.89 -2.79 1.28
N PRO A 103 12.94 -3.31 1.92
CA PRO A 103 13.09 -4.74 2.14
C PRO A 103 12.13 -5.32 3.18
N ASP A 104 11.63 -4.49 4.09
CA ASP A 104 10.67 -4.87 5.13
C ASP A 104 9.22 -4.83 4.61
N ARG A 105 9.01 -5.15 3.33
CA ARG A 105 7.68 -5.22 2.73
C ARG A 105 6.85 -6.35 3.35
N ALA A 106 5.57 -6.06 3.56
CA ALA A 106 4.61 -7.00 4.11
C ALA A 106 3.46 -7.25 3.13
N LEU A 107 3.03 -8.50 3.06
CA LEU A 107 1.77 -8.85 2.42
C LEU A 107 0.66 -8.57 3.43
N VAL A 108 -0.34 -7.78 3.04
CA VAL A 108 -1.49 -7.47 3.88
C VAL A 108 -2.76 -7.90 3.18
N ILE A 109 -3.62 -8.63 3.88
CA ILE A 109 -4.87 -9.17 3.34
C ILE A 109 -6.02 -8.69 4.20
N TYR A 110 -6.98 -8.02 3.58
CA TYR A 110 -8.19 -7.51 4.21
C TYR A 110 -9.42 -8.29 3.73
N GLN A 111 -10.35 -8.54 4.64
CA GLN A 111 -11.73 -8.86 4.29
C GLN A 111 -12.45 -7.58 3.87
N VAL A 112 -13.17 -7.65 2.75
CA VAL A 112 -13.97 -6.54 2.22
C VAL A 112 -15.45 -6.94 2.10
N PRO A 113 -16.39 -5.99 2.27
CA PRO A 113 -16.18 -4.55 2.42
C PRO A 113 -15.85 -4.08 3.84
N GLU A 114 -15.79 -4.97 4.84
CA GLU A 114 -15.70 -4.58 6.26
C GLU A 114 -14.35 -3.99 6.69
N GLY A 115 -13.30 -4.11 5.87
CA GLY A 115 -11.98 -3.56 6.19
C GLY A 115 -11.24 -4.32 7.27
N LYS A 116 -11.63 -5.56 7.57
CA LYS A 116 -11.01 -6.34 8.63
C LYS A 116 -9.70 -6.93 8.13
N GLU A 117 -8.58 -6.56 8.75
CA GLU A 117 -7.30 -7.21 8.47
C GLU A 117 -7.36 -8.70 8.88
N LEU A 118 -7.03 -9.58 7.95
CA LEU A 118 -6.99 -11.04 8.12
C LEU A 118 -5.56 -11.56 8.27
N PHE A 119 -4.60 -10.88 7.64
CA PHE A 119 -3.18 -11.23 7.68
C PHE A 119 -2.32 -10.01 7.40
N SER A 120 -1.18 -9.93 8.10
CA SER A 120 -0.08 -9.02 7.82
C SER A 120 1.23 -9.72 8.18
N GLY A 121 2.20 -9.72 7.27
CA GLY A 121 3.51 -10.30 7.53
C GLY A 121 4.47 -10.21 6.35
N GLY A 122 5.77 -10.31 6.66
CA GLY A 122 6.84 -10.35 5.65
C GLY A 122 6.64 -11.51 4.69
N TYR A 123 6.87 -11.25 3.40
CA TYR A 123 6.74 -12.24 2.34
C TYR A 123 7.82 -12.07 1.29
N SER A 124 8.15 -13.14 0.58
CA SER A 124 9.19 -13.06 -0.44
C SER A 124 8.66 -12.50 -1.74
N ILE A 125 9.42 -11.57 -2.30
CA ILE A 125 9.38 -11.21 -3.71
C ILE A 125 10.77 -11.55 -4.26
N GLN A 126 10.90 -12.69 -4.93
CA GLN A 126 12.17 -13.12 -5.50
C GLN A 126 12.19 -12.92 -7.03
N GLY A 127 13.34 -12.49 -7.55
CA GLY A 127 13.53 -12.27 -8.99
C GLY A 127 12.98 -10.93 -9.47
N GLN A 128 12.70 -10.84 -10.77
CA GLN A 128 12.16 -9.63 -11.42
C GLN A 128 10.62 -9.61 -11.49
N CYS A 129 9.95 -10.44 -10.68
CA CYS A 129 8.50 -10.63 -10.69
C CYS A 129 7.89 -9.95 -9.46
N ASP A 130 7.32 -8.75 -9.65
CA ASP A 130 6.60 -8.05 -8.58
C ASP A 130 5.09 -8.37 -8.67
N PRO A 131 4.44 -8.90 -7.61
CA PRO A 131 3.01 -9.18 -7.58
C PRO A 131 2.11 -7.98 -7.92
N THR A 132 2.54 -6.76 -7.61
CA THR A 132 1.80 -5.53 -7.95
C THR A 132 1.71 -5.29 -9.46
N SER A 133 2.58 -5.91 -10.24
CA SER A 133 2.52 -5.92 -11.71
C SER A 133 1.63 -7.03 -12.30
N GLY A 134 1.00 -7.84 -11.46
CA GLY A 134 0.19 -8.99 -11.86
C GLY A 134 1.02 -10.23 -12.21
N CYS A 135 2.29 -10.27 -11.82
CA CYS A 135 3.18 -11.39 -12.08
C CYS A 135 2.92 -12.56 -11.11
N GLU A 136 2.85 -13.78 -11.64
CA GLU A 136 2.51 -15.01 -10.90
C GLU A 136 3.66 -16.03 -11.06
N THR A 137 4.09 -16.64 -9.95
CA THR A 137 5.20 -17.62 -9.89
C THR A 137 4.90 -18.74 -8.91
N ASP A 138 5.78 -19.74 -8.84
CA ASP A 138 5.74 -20.75 -7.78
C ASP A 138 5.88 -20.17 -6.36
N ASP A 139 6.45 -18.96 -6.24
CA ASP A 139 6.69 -18.27 -4.98
C ASP A 139 5.55 -17.34 -4.56
N PHE A 140 4.75 -16.88 -5.53
CA PHE A 140 3.57 -16.06 -5.30
C PHE A 140 2.57 -16.37 -6.41
N SER A 141 1.50 -17.09 -6.09
CA SER A 141 0.45 -17.42 -7.05
C SER A 141 -0.95 -17.49 -6.47
N THR A 142 -1.94 -17.10 -7.26
CA THR A 142 -3.36 -17.14 -6.89
C THR A 142 -4.13 -18.12 -7.76
N ASP A 143 -4.94 -18.97 -7.14
CA ASP A 143 -5.89 -19.86 -7.81
C ASP A 143 -7.29 -19.79 -7.17
N GLU A 144 -8.17 -20.72 -7.50
CA GLU A 144 -9.53 -20.75 -6.95
C GLU A 144 -9.58 -21.03 -5.44
N LYS A 145 -8.57 -21.73 -4.90
CA LYS A 145 -8.48 -22.13 -3.49
C LYS A 145 -7.94 -20.99 -2.64
N GLY A 146 -6.97 -20.24 -3.14
CA GLY A 146 -6.31 -19.22 -2.35
C GLY A 146 -5.09 -18.57 -2.99
N LEU A 147 -4.36 -17.84 -2.15
CA LEU A 147 -3.07 -17.26 -2.47
C LEU A 147 -1.97 -18.14 -1.86
N THR A 148 -1.10 -18.70 -2.68
CA THR A 148 0.12 -19.38 -2.28
C THR A 148 1.28 -18.41 -2.28
N PHE A 149 2.02 -18.34 -1.18
CA PHE A 149 3.16 -17.44 -1.03
C PHE A 149 4.19 -17.96 -0.03
N TRP A 150 5.42 -17.47 -0.09
CA TRP A 150 6.40 -17.67 0.98
C TRP A 150 6.31 -16.54 1.98
N ARG A 151 6.16 -16.88 3.26
CA ARG A 151 6.09 -15.91 4.36
C ARG A 151 7.24 -16.09 5.31
N GLU A 152 7.71 -15.00 5.89
CA GLU A 152 8.61 -15.04 7.04
C GLU A 152 7.88 -15.68 8.24
N ILE A 153 8.61 -16.51 8.99
CA ILE A 153 8.13 -17.09 10.24
C ILE A 153 8.92 -16.57 11.44
N ALA A 154 8.34 -16.67 12.63
CA ALA A 154 8.94 -16.17 13.86
C ALA A 154 10.26 -16.88 14.27
N GLU A 155 10.62 -17.99 13.62
CA GLU A 155 11.86 -18.72 13.90
C GLU A 155 13.06 -17.91 13.42
N LYS A 156 13.93 -17.50 14.36
CA LYS A 156 15.12 -16.71 14.03
C LYS A 156 16.16 -17.57 13.30
N PRO A 157 16.75 -17.06 12.20
CA PRO A 157 17.82 -17.76 11.51
C PRO A 157 19.12 -17.70 12.32
N THR A 158 19.84 -18.81 12.29
CA THR A 158 21.13 -19.02 12.95
C THR A 158 22.01 -19.86 12.04
N ALA A 159 23.31 -19.91 12.32
CA ALA A 159 24.22 -20.81 11.60
C ALA A 159 23.80 -22.30 11.68
N LYS A 160 22.97 -22.69 12.67
CA LYS A 160 22.52 -24.08 12.87
C LYS A 160 21.29 -24.45 12.04
N ASN A 161 20.29 -23.58 12.00
CA ASN A 161 19.01 -23.84 11.32
C ASN A 161 18.91 -23.17 9.94
N CYS A 162 19.92 -22.39 9.55
CA CYS A 162 19.88 -21.61 8.32
C CYS A 162 21.14 -21.78 7.46
N PRO A 163 21.12 -22.72 6.50
CA PRO A 163 22.19 -22.87 5.52
C PRO A 163 22.40 -21.55 4.77
N GLY A 164 23.63 -21.04 4.77
CA GLY A 164 23.97 -19.75 4.15
C GLY A 164 23.91 -18.54 5.10
N TYR A 165 23.51 -18.70 6.37
CA TYR A 165 23.41 -17.61 7.34
C TYR A 165 24.62 -16.68 7.35
N ALA A 166 25.84 -17.22 7.49
CA ALA A 166 27.06 -16.41 7.52
C ALA A 166 27.27 -15.60 6.22
N LYS A 167 26.86 -16.14 5.08
CA LYS A 167 26.93 -15.45 3.79
C LYS A 167 25.89 -14.32 3.73
N PHE A 168 24.65 -14.58 4.16
CA PHE A 168 23.58 -13.58 4.18
C PHE A 168 23.91 -12.42 5.11
N MET A 169 24.36 -12.72 6.34
CA MET A 169 24.79 -11.70 7.31
C MET A 169 25.97 -10.87 6.80
N LYS A 170 26.90 -11.46 6.03
CA LYS A 170 28.00 -10.71 5.42
C LYS A 170 27.54 -9.81 4.27
N ALA A 171 26.51 -10.21 3.53
CA ALA A 171 26.06 -9.54 2.32
C ALA A 171 25.06 -8.40 2.60
N THR A 172 24.02 -8.65 3.40
CA THR A 172 23.00 -7.64 3.77
C THR A 172 22.87 -7.39 5.26
N GLY A 173 23.53 -8.19 6.10
CA GLY A 173 23.35 -8.08 7.55
C GLY A 173 22.03 -8.67 8.06
N SER A 174 21.25 -9.34 7.21
CA SER A 174 20.01 -10.00 7.59
C SER A 174 19.81 -11.34 6.87
N ALA A 175 19.03 -12.21 7.50
CA ALA A 175 18.53 -13.47 6.98
C ALA A 175 17.11 -13.70 7.53
N ALA A 176 16.31 -14.48 6.83
CA ALA A 176 15.00 -14.94 7.30
C ALA A 176 14.82 -16.44 7.06
N ILE A 177 14.00 -17.06 7.91
CA ILE A 177 13.42 -18.37 7.63
C ILE A 177 12.02 -18.13 7.12
N GLU A 178 11.71 -18.75 5.99
CA GLU A 178 10.42 -18.66 5.35
C GLU A 178 9.78 -20.03 5.24
N GLU A 179 8.45 -20.03 5.24
CA GLU A 179 7.67 -21.21 4.90
C GLU A 179 6.69 -20.92 3.78
N LYS A 180 6.48 -21.93 2.93
CA LYS A 180 5.45 -21.86 1.89
C LYS A 180 4.09 -21.98 2.58
N SER A 181 3.18 -21.08 2.26
CA SER A 181 1.88 -20.98 2.92
C SER A 181 0.77 -20.78 1.89
N LEU A 182 -0.45 -21.14 2.28
CA LEU A 182 -1.68 -20.87 1.55
C LEU A 182 -2.58 -19.99 2.41
N PHE A 183 -2.92 -18.80 1.93
CA PHE A 183 -4.10 -18.09 2.43
C PHE A 183 -5.33 -18.63 1.72
N SER A 184 -6.17 -19.37 2.44
CA SER A 184 -7.37 -20.02 1.89
C SER A 184 -8.52 -19.03 1.79
N PHE A 185 -9.11 -18.90 0.60
CA PHE A 185 -10.30 -18.06 0.40
C PHE A 185 -11.56 -18.65 1.05
N ALA A 186 -11.59 -19.95 1.32
CA ALA A 186 -12.72 -20.60 1.97
C ALA A 186 -12.70 -20.41 3.50
N THR A 187 -11.52 -20.47 4.12
CA THR A 187 -11.38 -20.41 5.59
C THR A 187 -10.93 -19.04 6.10
N LEU A 188 -10.47 -18.17 5.20
CA LEU A 188 -9.91 -16.84 5.51
C LEU A 188 -8.73 -16.91 6.48
N LYS A 189 -7.92 -17.97 6.36
CA LYS A 189 -6.77 -18.25 7.23
C LYS A 189 -5.54 -18.63 6.41
N VAL A 190 -4.38 -18.35 6.99
CA VAL A 190 -3.09 -18.83 6.49
C VAL A 190 -2.81 -20.21 7.05
N GLU A 191 -2.51 -21.16 6.17
CA GLU A 191 -2.15 -22.52 6.51
C GLU A 191 -0.75 -22.83 5.95
N PRO A 192 0.14 -23.47 6.75
CA PRO A 192 1.44 -23.86 6.27
C PRO A 192 1.32 -24.97 5.22
N LEU A 193 2.11 -24.86 4.16
CA LEU A 193 2.32 -25.92 3.18
C LEU A 193 3.66 -26.62 3.43
N LYS A 194 3.95 -27.64 2.62
CA LYS A 194 5.28 -28.25 2.62
C LYS A 194 6.27 -27.31 1.94
N GLY A 195 7.22 -26.79 2.72
CA GLY A 195 8.32 -26.00 2.20
C GLY A 195 8.85 -25.07 3.27
N ARG A 196 10.15 -25.16 3.55
CA ARG A 196 10.89 -24.21 4.36
C ARG A 196 12.19 -23.86 3.67
N ARG A 197 12.58 -22.60 3.73
CA ARG A 197 13.83 -22.13 3.15
C ARG A 197 14.45 -21.04 4.00
N CYS A 198 15.75 -20.90 3.81
CA CYS A 198 16.50 -19.77 4.32
C CYS A 198 16.79 -18.81 3.19
N VAL A 199 16.50 -17.54 3.43
CA VAL A 199 16.71 -16.48 2.45
C VAL A 199 17.54 -15.37 3.06
N GLN A 200 18.20 -14.67 2.16
CA GLN A 200 18.74 -13.35 2.44
C GLN A 200 17.58 -12.36 2.42
N GLN A 201 17.37 -11.59 3.49
CA GLN A 201 16.54 -10.39 3.41
C GLN A 201 17.34 -9.30 2.71
N GLN A 202 16.71 -8.64 1.73
CA GLN A 202 17.34 -7.57 0.96
C GLN A 202 17.45 -6.27 1.76
#